data_AF-A0A098TPY8-F1
#
_entry.id   AF-A0A098TPY8-F1
#
_cell.length_a   1.000
_cell.length_b   1.000
_cell.length_c   1.000
_cell.angle_alpha   90.00
_cell.angle_beta   90.00
_cell.angle_gamma   90.00
#
_symmetry.space_group_name_H-M   'P 1'
#
loop_
_entity.id
_entity.type
_entity.pdbx_description
1 polymer ?
#
loop_
_entity_poly.entity_id
_entity_poly.type
_entity_poly.pdbx_seq_one_letter_code
_entity_poly.pdbx_strand_id
1 'polypeptide(L)'
;MSTSMNHYLAKLFIGIGVLGSTLFGVASIHLFTDQSFYPTTENTELVHGRLREAIQIDPKVAGKGLEIWLQGAAIPYRGSSGYPKYYRAVLLDTFVPGAEVEVTINPAEKVKPRRDLVRGQDFINLYSLSVNGKQVFTHQDYIAWSHQNTQKGKIVAPVLLGCGLLIIGFGLYIIKR
;
A
#
# COMPACT_ATOMS: atom_id res chain seq x y z
N MET A 1 -31.61 -18.65 33.53
CA MET A 1 -30.74 -17.51 33.16
C MET A 1 -29.72 -17.83 32.05
N SER A 2 -29.49 -19.10 31.68
CA SER A 2 -28.47 -19.52 30.68
C SER A 2 -28.88 -19.38 29.19
N THR A 3 -30.16 -19.54 28.84
CA THR A 3 -30.63 -19.55 27.44
C THR A 3 -30.68 -18.17 26.78
N SER A 4 -31.04 -17.14 27.54
CA SER A 4 -31.07 -15.73 27.09
C SER A 4 -29.67 -15.22 26.69
N MET A 5 -28.65 -15.57 27.48
CA MET A 5 -27.27 -15.16 27.24
C MET A 5 -26.68 -15.82 25.98
N ASN A 6 -26.99 -17.10 25.73
CA ASN A 6 -26.55 -17.80 24.53
C ASN A 6 -27.15 -17.22 23.25
N HIS A 7 -28.42 -16.80 23.28
CA HIS A 7 -29.07 -16.16 22.13
C HIS A 7 -28.50 -14.77 21.83
N TYR A 8 -28.15 -14.00 22.86
CA TYR A 8 -27.51 -12.69 22.70
C TYR A 8 -26.11 -12.82 22.10
N LEU A 9 -25.30 -13.74 22.60
CA LEU A 9 -23.96 -14.01 22.09
C LEU A 9 -24.00 -14.50 20.64
N ALA A 10 -24.94 -15.39 20.30
CA ALA A 10 -25.05 -15.90 18.94
C ALA A 10 -25.45 -14.81 17.92
N LYS A 11 -26.39 -13.93 18.27
CA LYS A 11 -26.73 -12.75 17.45
C LYS A 11 -25.55 -11.79 17.30
N LEU A 12 -24.77 -11.60 18.36
CA LEU A 12 -23.55 -10.79 18.32
C LEU A 12 -22.50 -11.38 17.35
N PHE A 13 -22.23 -12.69 17.41
CA PHE A 13 -21.28 -13.35 16.52
C PHE A 13 -21.72 -13.30 15.05
N ILE A 14 -23.02 -13.47 14.77
CA ILE A 14 -23.54 -13.34 13.41
C ILE A 14 -23.43 -11.89 12.93
N GLY A 15 -23.79 -10.92 13.77
CA GLY A 15 -23.66 -9.50 13.45
C GLY A 15 -22.22 -9.10 13.11
N ILE A 16 -21.25 -9.50 13.95
CA ILE A 16 -19.82 -9.28 13.73
C ILE A 16 -19.34 -10.02 12.47
N GLY A 17 -19.79 -11.25 12.26
CA GLY A 17 -19.43 -12.05 11.10
C GLY A 17 -19.90 -11.41 9.79
N VAL A 18 -21.15 -10.95 9.72
CA VAL A 18 -21.70 -10.28 8.53
C VAL A 18 -20.97 -8.96 8.26
N LEU A 19 -20.88 -8.07 9.27
CA LEU A 19 -20.16 -6.79 9.13
C LEU A 19 -18.70 -6.99 8.73
N GLY A 20 -18.01 -7.93 9.37
CA GLY A 20 -16.63 -8.28 9.07
C GLY A 20 -16.47 -8.80 7.65
N SER A 21 -17.35 -9.70 7.20
CA SER A 21 -17.31 -10.28 5.85
C SER A 21 -17.59 -9.24 4.76
N THR A 22 -18.55 -8.34 4.99
CA THR A 22 -18.91 -7.30 4.01
C THR A 22 -17.82 -6.22 3.92
N LEU A 23 -17.33 -5.72 5.06
CA LEU A 23 -16.22 -4.76 5.08
C LEU A 23 -14.95 -5.37 4.47
N PHE A 24 -14.68 -6.64 4.77
CA PHE A 24 -13.55 -7.36 4.22
C PHE A 24 -13.70 -7.62 2.71
N GLY A 25 -14.90 -7.98 2.25
CA GLY A 25 -15.19 -8.17 0.82
C GLY A 25 -15.01 -6.88 0.02
N VAL A 26 -15.51 -5.76 0.52
CA VAL A 26 -15.31 -4.43 -0.10
C VAL A 26 -13.83 -4.03 -0.09
N ALA A 27 -13.13 -4.22 1.04
CA ALA A 27 -11.70 -3.96 1.12
C ALA A 27 -10.89 -4.85 0.18
N SER A 28 -11.27 -6.13 0.03
CA SER A 28 -10.63 -7.07 -0.89
C SER A 28 -10.87 -6.69 -2.34
N ILE A 29 -12.10 -6.30 -2.71
CA ILE A 29 -12.38 -5.79 -4.06
C ILE A 29 -11.49 -4.57 -4.33
N HIS A 30 -11.45 -3.58 -3.43
CA HIS A 30 -10.55 -2.43 -3.61
C HIS A 30 -9.07 -2.81 -3.66
N LEU A 31 -8.60 -3.77 -2.87
CA LEU A 31 -7.19 -4.20 -2.87
C LEU A 31 -6.80 -5.05 -4.09
N PHE A 32 -7.75 -5.78 -4.70
CA PHE A 32 -7.47 -6.78 -5.74
C PHE A 32 -8.07 -6.51 -7.11
N THR A 33 -9.04 -5.59 -7.22
CA THR A 33 -9.61 -5.16 -8.50
C THR A 33 -9.08 -3.82 -8.98
N ASP A 34 -8.43 -3.01 -8.11
CA ASP A 34 -7.54 -1.91 -8.55
C ASP A 34 -6.20 -2.45 -9.11
N GLN A 35 -6.27 -3.47 -9.99
CA GLN A 35 -5.18 -3.83 -10.90
C GLN A 35 -4.98 -2.79 -12.01
N SER A 36 -5.80 -1.75 -12.03
CA SER A 36 -5.99 -0.77 -13.10
C SER A 36 -4.86 0.23 -13.27
N PHE A 37 -3.79 0.19 -12.47
CA PHE A 37 -2.62 1.05 -12.69
C PHE A 37 -1.31 0.28 -12.51
N TYR A 38 -1.07 -0.70 -13.38
CA TYR A 38 0.30 -0.90 -13.83
C TYR A 38 0.63 0.31 -14.70
N PRO A 39 1.55 1.20 -14.29
CA PRO A 39 2.03 2.23 -15.19
C PRO A 39 2.69 1.50 -16.34
N THR A 40 2.09 1.56 -17.52
CA THR A 40 2.84 1.30 -18.74
C THR A 40 3.84 2.44 -18.91
N THR A 41 4.98 2.17 -19.54
CA THR A 41 5.98 3.22 -19.86
C THR A 41 5.35 4.39 -20.63
N GLU A 42 4.28 4.14 -21.39
CA GLU A 42 3.50 5.14 -22.13
C GLU A 42 2.67 6.08 -21.24
N ASN A 43 2.40 5.69 -19.99
CA ASN A 43 1.59 6.45 -19.02
C ASN A 43 2.42 6.93 -17.83
N THR A 44 3.73 7.12 -18.03
CA THR A 44 4.62 7.69 -17.02
C THR A 44 5.32 8.94 -17.51
N GLU A 45 5.60 9.85 -16.59
CA GLU A 45 6.37 11.07 -16.82
C GLU A 45 7.68 10.98 -16.04
N LEU A 46 8.75 11.51 -16.64
CA LEU A 46 10.06 11.64 -16.01
C LEU A 46 10.21 13.05 -15.46
N VAL A 47 10.40 13.16 -14.15
CA VAL A 47 10.61 14.44 -13.47
C VAL A 47 12.06 14.54 -13.04
N HIS A 48 12.73 15.57 -13.54
CA HIS A 48 14.09 15.92 -13.14
C HIS A 48 14.04 17.06 -12.12
N GLY A 49 14.88 16.97 -11.10
CA GLY A 49 15.00 18.03 -10.12
C GLY A 49 16.22 17.88 -9.23
N ARG A 50 16.35 18.78 -8.27
CA ARG A 50 17.38 18.70 -7.22
C ARG A 50 16.77 18.22 -5.93
N LEU A 51 17.46 17.32 -5.25
CA LEU A 51 17.05 16.85 -3.93
C LEU A 51 17.04 18.02 -2.95
N ARG A 52 15.91 18.24 -2.28
CA ARG A 52 15.85 19.09 -1.09
C ARG A 52 16.16 18.24 0.14
N GLU A 53 15.48 17.12 0.25
CA GLU A 53 15.50 16.26 1.43
C GLU A 53 15.03 14.86 1.05
N ALA A 54 15.56 13.84 1.71
CA ALA A 54 15.04 12.48 1.66
C ALA A 54 14.90 11.91 3.06
N ILE A 55 13.76 11.26 3.32
CA ILE A 55 13.45 10.65 4.62
C ILE A 55 13.12 9.18 4.42
N GLN A 56 13.76 8.32 5.21
CA GLN A 56 13.33 6.94 5.36
C GLN A 56 12.19 6.88 6.37
N ILE A 57 11.05 6.34 5.96
CA ILE A 57 9.90 6.12 6.84
C ILE A 57 10.13 4.83 7.65
N ASP A 58 10.03 4.93 8.98
CA ASP A 58 10.28 3.83 9.92
C ASP A 58 9.23 2.68 9.80
N PRO A 59 9.68 1.41 9.89
CA PRO A 59 8.86 0.21 9.80
C PRO A 59 7.70 0.02 10.79
N LYS A 60 7.64 0.73 11.93
CA LYS A 60 6.69 0.36 13.00
C LYS A 60 5.19 0.44 12.66
N VAL A 61 4.80 1.23 11.65
CA VAL A 61 3.37 1.47 11.36
C VAL A 61 2.99 1.27 9.89
N ALA A 62 3.88 1.55 8.93
CA ALA A 62 3.50 1.58 7.51
C ALA A 62 4.42 0.75 6.59
N GLY A 63 5.35 -0.04 7.15
CA GLY A 63 6.41 -0.69 6.38
C GLY A 63 7.44 0.34 5.90
N LYS A 64 8.70 -0.09 5.78
CA LYS A 64 9.78 0.80 5.36
C LYS A 64 9.44 1.43 3.98
N GLY A 65 9.57 2.74 3.87
CA GLY A 65 9.34 3.53 2.65
C GLY A 65 10.38 4.65 2.53
N LEU A 66 10.46 5.28 1.36
CA LEU A 66 11.36 6.40 1.10
C LEU A 66 10.53 7.58 0.60
N GLU A 67 10.72 8.73 1.23
CA GLU A 67 10.19 10.03 0.79
C GLU A 67 11.30 10.90 0.26
N ILE A 68 10.99 11.63 -0.80
CA ILE A 68 11.92 12.47 -1.53
C ILE A 68 11.20 13.78 -1.82
N TRP A 69 11.78 14.87 -1.34
CA TRP A 69 11.36 16.22 -1.71
C TRP A 69 12.33 16.77 -2.74
N LEU A 70 11.81 17.18 -3.89
CA LEU A 70 12.55 17.97 -4.84
C LEU A 70 12.46 19.46 -4.46
N GLN A 71 13.46 20.25 -4.84
CA GLN A 71 13.42 21.69 -4.72
C GLN A 71 12.23 22.26 -5.52
N GLY A 72 11.43 23.13 -4.88
CA GLY A 72 10.23 23.71 -5.48
C GLY A 72 8.98 22.81 -5.46
N ALA A 73 9.10 21.53 -5.09
CA ALA A 73 7.94 20.65 -4.97
C ALA A 73 7.17 20.92 -3.66
N ALA A 74 5.84 21.04 -3.76
CA ALA A 74 4.96 21.25 -2.62
C ALA A 74 4.68 19.96 -1.81
N ILE A 75 4.71 18.81 -2.47
CA ILE A 75 4.43 17.49 -1.88
C ILE A 75 5.58 16.51 -2.17
N PRO A 76 5.83 15.52 -1.28
CA PRO A 76 6.86 14.52 -1.51
C PRO A 76 6.49 13.51 -2.60
N TYR A 77 7.53 12.98 -3.22
CA TYR A 77 7.49 11.72 -3.95
C TYR A 77 7.80 10.59 -2.99
N ARG A 78 7.02 9.53 -3.03
CA ARG A 78 7.13 8.43 -2.08
C ARG A 78 7.11 7.09 -2.79
N GLY A 79 8.02 6.19 -2.39
CA GLY A 79 7.94 4.78 -2.75
C GLY A 79 6.95 4.06 -1.84
N SER A 80 6.18 3.12 -2.39
CA SER A 80 5.19 2.41 -1.57
C SER A 80 5.84 1.54 -0.49
N SER A 81 5.05 1.07 0.47
CA SER A 81 5.56 0.27 1.57
C SER A 81 6.18 -1.05 1.10
N GLY A 82 7.30 -1.45 1.70
CA GLY A 82 7.98 -2.71 1.37
C GLY A 82 8.89 -2.65 0.13
N TYR A 83 9.07 -1.46 -0.47
CA TYR A 83 10.11 -1.18 -1.46
C TYR A 83 11.58 -1.35 -1.01
N PRO A 84 11.98 -1.29 0.28
CA PRO A 84 13.41 -1.18 0.60
C PRO A 84 14.24 -2.43 0.46
N LYS A 85 13.65 -3.59 0.15
CA LYS A 85 14.47 -4.69 -0.38
C LYS A 85 14.89 -4.47 -1.84
N TYR A 86 14.18 -3.61 -2.56
CA TYR A 86 14.45 -3.24 -3.95
C TYR A 86 15.26 -1.95 -4.07
N TYR A 87 15.32 -1.12 -3.01
CA TYR A 87 16.30 -0.04 -2.97
C TYR A 87 17.69 -0.61 -2.85
N ARG A 88 18.59 -0.13 -3.72
CA ARG A 88 20.01 -0.40 -3.58
C ARG A 88 20.53 0.40 -2.36
N ALA A 89 20.59 -0.25 -1.19
CA ALA A 89 20.87 0.38 0.10
C ALA A 89 22.17 1.22 0.10
N VAL A 90 23.19 0.76 -0.62
CA VAL A 90 24.50 1.45 -0.77
C VAL A 90 24.35 2.81 -1.45
N LEU A 91 23.27 3.04 -2.20
CA LEU A 91 23.02 4.31 -2.88
C LEU A 91 22.20 5.28 -2.03
N LEU A 92 21.64 4.85 -0.89
CA LEU A 92 20.90 5.73 0.01
C LEU A 92 21.80 6.80 0.65
N ASP A 93 23.09 6.49 0.83
CA ASP A 93 24.08 7.44 1.35
C ASP A 93 24.39 8.57 0.35
N THR A 94 23.98 8.43 -0.92
CA THR A 94 24.16 9.47 -1.95
C THR A 94 23.04 10.52 -1.95
N PHE A 95 22.06 10.40 -1.05
CA PHE A 95 20.92 11.31 -0.93
C PHE A 95 21.30 12.54 -0.11
N VAL A 96 22.11 13.39 -0.71
CA VAL A 96 22.50 14.67 -0.13
C VAL A 96 21.69 15.82 -0.74
N PRO A 97 21.30 16.84 0.04
CA PRO A 97 20.65 18.03 -0.51
C PRO A 97 21.46 18.61 -1.68
N GLY A 98 20.77 18.95 -2.77
CA GLY A 98 21.36 19.42 -4.02
C GLY A 98 21.71 18.33 -5.04
N ALA A 99 21.68 17.04 -4.66
CA ALA A 99 21.90 15.94 -5.60
C ALA A 99 20.90 16.00 -6.77
N GLU A 100 21.35 15.61 -7.96
CA GLU A 100 20.47 15.50 -9.11
C GLU A 100 19.59 14.26 -8.95
N VAL A 101 18.29 14.43 -9.13
CA VAL A 101 17.31 13.38 -8.96
C VAL A 101 16.43 13.30 -10.19
N GLU A 102 16.20 12.06 -10.61
CA GLU A 102 15.25 11.73 -11.64
C GLU A 102 14.25 10.74 -11.04
N VAL A 103 12.96 11.07 -11.12
CA VAL A 103 11.87 10.18 -10.67
C VAL A 103 10.91 9.92 -11.82
N THR A 104 10.47 8.67 -11.95
CA THR A 104 9.34 8.35 -12.81
C THR A 104 8.07 8.35 -12.00
N ILE A 105 7.09 9.13 -12.43
CA ILE A 105 5.75 9.22 -11.84
C ILE A 105 4.69 8.93 -12.90
N ASN A 106 3.43 8.82 -12.49
CA ASN A 106 2.33 8.96 -13.46
C ASN A 106 2.11 10.45 -13.75
N PRO A 107 1.70 10.84 -14.96
CA PRO A 107 1.45 12.23 -15.33
C PRO A 107 0.58 12.93 -14.30
N ALA A 108 1.00 14.13 -13.88
CA ALA A 108 0.33 14.89 -12.83
C ALA A 108 -1.14 15.20 -13.19
N GLU A 109 -1.46 15.36 -14.47
CA GLU A 109 -2.81 15.57 -14.99
C GLU A 109 -3.74 14.36 -14.79
N LYS A 110 -3.17 13.16 -14.65
CA LYS A 110 -3.90 11.89 -14.56
C LYS A 110 -3.96 11.32 -13.15
N VAL A 111 -3.15 11.82 -12.20
CA VAL A 111 -3.05 11.23 -10.86
C VAL A 111 -3.23 12.28 -9.78
N LYS A 112 -4.32 12.11 -9.01
CA LYS A 112 -4.50 12.83 -7.75
C LYS A 112 -3.44 12.37 -6.74
N PRO A 113 -2.82 13.28 -5.98
CA PRO A 113 -1.98 12.91 -4.85
C PRO A 113 -2.69 11.92 -3.92
N ARG A 114 -1.95 10.94 -3.41
CA ARG A 114 -2.47 9.97 -2.45
C ARG A 114 -2.32 10.54 -1.05
N ARG A 115 -3.35 10.37 -0.23
CA ARG A 115 -3.30 10.75 1.18
C ARG A 115 -2.72 9.61 2.01
N ASP A 116 -1.63 9.88 2.71
CA ASP A 116 -1.18 9.07 3.84
C ASP A 116 -2.16 9.25 4.99
N LEU A 117 -2.95 8.22 5.28
CA LEU A 117 -3.94 8.26 6.36
C LEU A 117 -3.31 8.22 7.75
N VAL A 118 -2.06 7.75 7.87
CA VAL A 118 -1.35 7.69 9.15
C VAL A 118 -0.75 9.05 9.48
N ARG A 119 -0.09 9.68 8.50
CA ARG A 119 0.61 10.97 8.69
C ARG A 119 -0.22 12.18 8.29
N GLY A 120 -1.38 11.98 7.67
CA GLY A 120 -2.22 13.05 7.15
C GLY A 120 -1.49 13.91 6.10
N GLN A 121 -0.68 13.28 5.25
CA GLN A 121 0.16 13.98 4.26
C GLN A 121 -0.13 13.46 2.85
N ASP A 122 -0.26 14.37 1.90
CA ASP A 122 -0.37 14.00 0.48
C ASP A 122 0.99 13.69 -0.13
N PHE A 123 1.04 12.69 -1.02
CA PHE A 123 2.26 12.27 -1.71
C PHE A 123 1.96 11.76 -3.12
N ILE A 124 2.99 11.78 -3.97
CA ILE A 124 2.95 11.18 -5.31
C ILE A 124 3.74 9.87 -5.28
N ASN A 125 3.18 8.80 -5.86
CA ASN A 125 3.91 7.53 -5.99
C ASN A 125 5.08 7.68 -6.98
N LEU A 126 6.24 7.19 -6.61
CA LEU A 126 7.37 6.99 -7.52
C LEU A 126 7.41 5.55 -8.05
N TYR A 127 7.75 5.41 -9.32
CA TYR A 127 7.89 4.15 -10.05
C TYR A 127 9.32 3.85 -10.47
N SER A 128 10.18 4.86 -10.50
CA SER A 128 11.62 4.72 -10.64
C SER A 128 12.31 5.89 -9.93
N LEU A 129 13.58 5.71 -9.59
CA LEU A 129 14.41 6.72 -8.95
C LEU A 129 15.86 6.54 -9.36
N SER A 130 16.47 7.63 -9.83
CA SER A 130 17.90 7.76 -10.02
C SER A 130 18.42 8.98 -9.25
N VAL A 131 19.62 8.86 -8.68
CA VAL A 131 20.30 9.94 -7.96
C VAL A 131 21.71 10.07 -8.53
N ASN A 132 22.08 11.27 -8.98
CA ASN A 132 23.35 11.57 -9.65
C ASN A 132 23.67 10.58 -10.78
N GLY A 133 22.67 10.27 -11.62
CA GLY A 133 22.79 9.30 -12.72
C GLY A 133 22.88 7.83 -12.30
N LYS A 134 22.85 7.53 -11.00
CA LYS A 134 22.84 6.14 -10.49
C LYS A 134 21.42 5.72 -10.20
N GLN A 135 20.99 4.62 -10.82
CA GLN A 135 19.65 4.09 -10.60
C GLN A 135 19.56 3.45 -9.21
N VAL A 136 18.69 3.99 -8.36
CA VAL A 136 18.46 3.52 -6.98
C VAL A 136 17.29 2.55 -6.92
N PHE A 137 16.30 2.75 -7.79
CA PHE A 137 15.09 1.96 -7.91
C PHE A 137 14.60 1.99 -9.35
N THR A 138 14.33 0.83 -9.94
CA THR A 138 13.92 0.73 -11.33
C THR A 138 12.41 0.51 -11.47
N HIS A 139 11.87 0.77 -12.67
CA HIS A 139 10.50 0.39 -12.99
C HIS A 139 10.28 -1.13 -12.93
N GLN A 140 11.31 -1.92 -13.24
CA GLN A 140 11.23 -3.38 -13.13
C GLN A 140 11.12 -3.83 -11.67
N ASP A 141 11.82 -3.14 -10.76
CA ASP A 141 11.71 -3.38 -9.33
C ASP A 141 10.28 -3.09 -8.83
N TYR A 142 9.67 -2.02 -9.32
CA TYR A 142 8.26 -1.71 -9.07
C TYR A 142 7.33 -2.84 -9.53
N ILE A 143 7.50 -3.33 -10.76
CA ILE A 143 6.69 -4.42 -11.31
C ILE A 143 6.86 -5.68 -10.46
N ALA A 144 8.10 -6.05 -10.12
CA ALA A 144 8.39 -7.22 -9.30
C ALA A 144 7.77 -7.12 -7.90
N TRP A 145 7.84 -5.94 -7.27
CA TRP A 145 7.17 -5.66 -6.00
C TRP A 145 5.65 -5.80 -6.11
N SER A 146 5.07 -5.17 -7.14
CA SER A 146 3.61 -5.17 -7.37
C SER A 146 3.09 -6.58 -7.59
N HIS A 147 3.78 -7.38 -8.40
CA HIS A 147 3.45 -8.78 -8.62
C HIS A 147 3.50 -9.58 -7.31
N GLN A 148 4.55 -9.42 -6.50
CA GLN A 148 4.66 -10.13 -5.23
C GLN A 148 3.51 -9.78 -4.26
N ASN A 149 3.13 -8.50 -4.14
CA ASN A 149 2.05 -8.11 -3.25
C ASN A 149 0.68 -8.55 -3.76
N THR A 150 0.48 -8.53 -5.08
CA THR A 150 -0.72 -9.10 -5.70
C THR A 150 -0.86 -10.59 -5.37
N GLN A 151 0.24 -11.35 -5.46
CA GLN A 151 0.23 -12.79 -5.10
C GLN A 151 -0.05 -13.00 -3.61
N LYS A 152 0.60 -12.24 -2.72
CA LYS A 152 0.32 -12.32 -1.27
C LYS A 152 -1.16 -12.09 -0.99
N GLY A 153 -1.72 -11.06 -1.60
CA GLY A 153 -3.11 -10.72 -1.32
C GLY A 153 -4.12 -11.69 -1.95
N LYS A 154 -3.81 -12.31 -3.11
CA LYS A 154 -4.58 -13.46 -3.65
C LYS A 154 -4.64 -14.64 -2.68
N ILE A 155 -3.65 -14.81 -1.81
CA ILE A 155 -3.63 -15.86 -0.78
C ILE A 155 -4.34 -15.39 0.50
N VAL A 156 -4.08 -14.18 0.96
CA VAL A 156 -4.62 -13.66 2.22
C VAL A 156 -6.14 -13.43 2.14
N ALA A 157 -6.65 -12.95 1.00
CA ALA A 157 -8.07 -12.70 0.80
C ALA A 157 -8.97 -13.94 1.01
N PRO A 158 -8.74 -15.08 0.35
CA PRO A 158 -9.57 -16.27 0.56
C PRO A 158 -9.45 -16.85 1.97
N VAL A 159 -8.28 -16.76 2.60
CA VAL A 159 -8.09 -17.22 3.99
C VAL A 159 -8.96 -16.40 4.94
N LEU A 160 -8.93 -15.08 4.84
CA LEU A 160 -9.73 -14.20 5.69
C LEU A 160 -11.23 -14.32 5.41
N LEU A 161 -11.62 -14.51 4.15
CA LEU A 161 -13.01 -14.82 3.79
C LEU A 161 -13.46 -16.15 4.40
N GLY A 162 -12.61 -17.19 4.35
CA GLY A 162 -12.85 -18.48 5.00
C GLY A 162 -13.04 -18.34 6.52
N CYS A 163 -12.19 -17.55 7.19
CA CYS A 163 -12.36 -17.25 8.61
C CYS A 163 -13.70 -16.56 8.90
N GLY A 164 -14.11 -15.57 8.08
CA GLY A 164 -15.41 -14.89 8.23
C GLY A 164 -16.58 -15.86 8.11
N LEU A 165 -16.56 -16.75 7.10
CA LEU A 165 -17.59 -17.77 6.89
C LEU A 165 -17.66 -18.78 8.05
N LEU A 166 -16.52 -19.19 8.61
CA LEU A 166 -16.47 -20.09 9.77
C LEU A 166 -17.09 -19.45 11.02
N ILE A 167 -16.82 -18.16 11.27
CA ILE A 167 -17.41 -17.41 12.39
C ILE A 167 -18.93 -17.34 12.25
N ILE A 168 -19.43 -17.04 11.04
CA ILE A 168 -20.87 -17.02 10.74
C ILE A 168 -21.48 -18.41 10.97
N GLY A 169 -20.85 -19.46 10.43
CA GLY A 169 -21.32 -20.84 10.58
C GLY A 169 -21.39 -21.30 12.04
N PHE A 170 -20.39 -20.96 12.85
CA PHE A 170 -20.38 -21.25 14.28
C PHE A 170 -21.48 -20.51 15.04
N GLY A 171 -21.71 -19.23 14.71
CA GLY A 171 -22.82 -18.45 15.26
C GLY A 171 -24.18 -19.09 14.97
N LEU A 172 -24.40 -19.54 13.72
CA LEU A 172 -25.64 -20.24 13.33
C LEU A 172 -25.81 -21.59 14.03
N TYR A 173 -24.73 -22.34 14.22
CA TYR A 173 -24.76 -23.61 14.95
C TYR A 173 -25.22 -23.44 16.41
N ILE A 174 -24.75 -22.39 17.09
CA ILE A 174 -25.17 -22.07 18.46
C ILE A 174 -26.65 -21.71 18.54
N ILE A 175 -27.21 -21.00 17.54
CA ILE A 175 -28.66 -20.68 17.53
C ILE A 175 -29.52 -21.92 17.37
N LYS A 176 -29.05 -22.91 16.60
CA LYS A 176 -29.80 -24.14 16.31
C LYS A 176 -29.81 -25.14 17.48
N ARG A 177 -28.87 -25.03 18.42
CA ARG A 177 -28.77 -25.87 19.62
C ARG A 177 -29.49 -25.25 20.81
#